data_AF-A0A143B6C9-F1
#
_entry.id   AF-A0A143B6C9-F1
#
_cell.length_a   1.000
_cell.length_b   1.000
_cell.length_c   1.000
_cell.angle_alpha   90.00
_cell.angle_beta   90.00
_cell.angle_gamma   90.00
#
_symmetry.space_group_name_H-M   'P 1'
#
loop_
_entity.id
_entity.type
_entity.pdbx_description
1 polymer ?
#
loop_
_entity_poly.entity_id
_entity_poly.type
_entity_poly.pdbx_seq_one_letter_code
_entity_poly.pdbx_strand_id
1 'polypeptide(L)'
;MRRYLPLLALALLLLAGCAAVPYQYTHNVEAPDTVNLRAGEPQIERGRPVAFLDGIGHYFFSLPSKLILWNWSVDNHDISPETEEALSSYLAANDLPSVKVRLNQYAPGGEWRRLVKNRSVNGFWRYTIGAITTTFYTILPGRVFGGDNYNPFTNTINIYSDHTAIVVHEGGHAKDFAQREYKGVYAAARMIPLFPLYQEAIATGDAIGYDRAEEQPAEEKKAYKVLYPAYGTYIIGEGLGIASWFTPISYPVQLGIQLAAAIPGHIVGRIKAANVEEPQPPLAPAVAGVQ
;
A
#
# COMPACT_ATOMS: atom_id res chain seq x y z
N MET A 1 -10.38 -18.51 30.42
CA MET A 1 -9.58 -17.35 29.94
C MET A 1 -8.54 -17.73 28.90
N ARG A 2 -7.63 -18.69 29.12
CA ARG A 2 -6.57 -19.07 28.16
C ARG A 2 -7.04 -19.42 26.74
N ARG A 3 -8.24 -20.00 26.57
CA ARG A 3 -8.81 -20.37 25.26
C ARG A 3 -9.31 -19.19 24.41
N TYR A 4 -9.62 -18.05 25.03
CA TYR A 4 -10.14 -16.86 24.34
C TYR A 4 -9.06 -15.80 24.09
N LEU A 5 -7.90 -15.95 24.71
CA LEU A 5 -6.76 -15.06 24.54
C LEU A 5 -6.29 -14.92 23.07
N PRO A 6 -6.19 -15.98 22.24
CA PRO A 6 -5.79 -15.81 20.84
C PRO A 6 -6.85 -15.10 19.99
N LEU A 7 -8.15 -15.32 20.27
CA LEU A 7 -9.24 -14.62 19.60
C LEU A 7 -9.28 -13.13 19.96
N LEU A 8 -9.03 -12.81 21.24
CA LEU A 8 -8.93 -11.44 21.70
C LEU A 8 -7.70 -10.73 21.09
N ALA A 9 -6.55 -11.40 21.02
CA ALA A 9 -5.35 -10.86 20.38
C ALA A 9 -5.56 -10.62 18.88
N LEU A 10 -6.21 -11.55 18.17
CA LEU A 10 -6.58 -11.39 16.77
C LEU A 10 -7.54 -10.20 16.58
N ALA A 11 -8.56 -10.07 17.43
CA ALA A 11 -9.49 -8.94 17.39
C ALA A 11 -8.79 -7.59 17.65
N LEU A 12 -7.86 -7.54 18.60
CA LEU A 12 -7.07 -6.34 18.90
C LEU A 12 -6.12 -5.97 17.74
N LEU A 13 -5.52 -6.97 17.09
CA LEU A 13 -4.68 -6.74 15.91
C LEU A 13 -5.50 -6.21 14.73
N LEU A 14 -6.70 -6.75 14.50
CA LEU A 14 -7.62 -6.25 13.46
C LEU A 14 -8.11 -4.81 13.71
N LEU A 15 -7.96 -4.29 14.93
CA LEU A 15 -8.26 -2.91 15.30
C LEU A 15 -7.05 -1.96 15.21
N ALA A 16 -5.84 -2.47 14.94
CA ALA A 16 -4.60 -1.69 15.01
C ALA A 16 -4.40 -0.68 13.86
N GLY A 17 -5.19 -0.75 12.79
CA GLY A 17 -5.13 0.18 11.65
C GLY A 17 -5.98 1.45 11.82
N CYS A 18 -6.01 2.05 13.01
CA CYS A 18 -6.73 3.31 13.23
C CYS A 18 -6.15 4.45 12.38
N ALA A 19 -7.02 5.34 11.90
CA ALA A 19 -6.59 6.54 11.17
C ALA A 19 -5.58 7.36 11.98
N ALA A 20 -4.53 7.85 11.33
CA ALA A 20 -3.58 8.77 11.95
C ALA A 20 -4.23 10.14 12.13
N VAL A 21 -4.73 10.41 13.34
CA VAL A 21 -5.44 11.66 13.67
C VAL A 21 -4.80 12.31 14.90
N PRO A 22 -4.40 13.60 14.83
CA PRO A 22 -4.39 14.45 13.64
C PRO A 22 -3.38 13.97 12.59
N TYR A 23 -3.71 14.17 11.30
CA TYR A 23 -2.78 13.87 10.22
C TYR A 23 -1.58 14.81 10.27
N GLN A 24 -0.39 14.30 9.98
CA GLN A 24 0.85 15.08 9.99
C GLN A 24 1.47 15.09 8.60
N TYR A 25 1.39 16.24 7.93
CA TYR A 25 2.14 16.46 6.69
C TYR A 25 3.64 16.54 7.00
N THR A 26 4.46 16.06 6.06
CA THR A 26 5.92 16.12 6.17
C THR A 26 6.51 17.18 5.24
N HIS A 27 7.63 17.76 5.67
CA HIS A 27 8.42 18.71 4.88
C HIS A 27 9.90 18.44 5.08
N ASN A 28 10.67 18.41 3.99
CA ASN A 28 12.12 18.17 3.95
C ASN A 28 12.57 16.93 4.76
N VAL A 29 11.78 15.85 4.70
CA VAL A 29 12.05 14.63 5.46
C VAL A 29 13.00 13.66 4.74
N GLU A 30 13.23 13.82 3.44
CA GLU A 30 14.15 12.96 2.70
C GLU A 30 15.61 13.23 3.12
N ALA A 31 16.33 12.18 3.51
CA ALA A 31 17.75 12.26 3.83
C ALA A 31 18.56 12.85 2.64
N PRO A 32 19.62 13.65 2.89
CA PRO A 32 20.38 14.33 1.82
C PRO A 32 21.01 13.42 0.76
N ASP A 33 21.22 12.15 1.11
CA ASP A 33 21.83 11.12 0.27
C ASP A 33 20.79 10.14 -0.33
N THR A 34 19.50 10.49 -0.23
CA THR A 34 18.41 9.81 -0.94
C THR A 34 18.61 9.93 -2.45
N VAL A 35 18.23 8.90 -3.20
CA VAL A 35 18.37 8.93 -4.66
C VAL A 35 17.40 9.92 -5.30
N ASN A 36 17.94 11.01 -5.82
CA ASN A 36 17.15 12.01 -6.56
C ASN A 36 16.76 11.52 -7.96
N LEU A 37 15.68 12.09 -8.49
CA LEU A 37 15.33 12.02 -9.92
C LEU A 37 16.42 12.72 -10.76
N ARG A 38 16.65 12.25 -11.99
CA ARG A 38 17.56 12.96 -12.91
C ARG A 38 16.93 14.24 -13.43
N ALA A 39 17.76 15.16 -13.92
CA ALA A 39 17.27 16.33 -14.64
C ALA A 39 16.37 15.88 -15.82
N GLY A 40 15.13 16.37 -15.82
CA GLY A 40 14.10 16.04 -16.82
C GLY A 40 13.49 14.64 -16.68
N GLU A 41 13.85 13.86 -15.67
CA GLU A 41 13.17 12.59 -15.36
C GLU A 41 11.85 12.87 -14.64
N PRO A 42 10.70 12.45 -15.18
CA PRO A 42 9.43 12.63 -14.50
C PRO A 42 9.36 11.77 -13.24
N GLN A 43 8.70 12.28 -12.20
CA GLN A 43 8.50 11.54 -10.95
C GLN A 43 7.65 10.29 -11.18
N ILE A 44 6.58 10.44 -11.96
CA ILE A 44 5.66 9.37 -12.32
C ILE A 44 5.90 8.95 -13.77
N GLU A 45 6.16 7.66 -13.99
CA GLU A 45 6.31 7.07 -15.32
C GLU A 45 5.29 5.96 -15.55
N ARG A 46 4.61 6.03 -16.69
CA ARG A 46 3.67 5.01 -17.15
C ARG A 46 4.31 4.03 -18.11
N GLY A 47 4.06 2.75 -17.90
CA GLY A 47 4.42 1.69 -18.84
C GLY A 47 3.58 1.76 -20.11
N ARG A 48 4.19 1.46 -21.26
CA ARG A 48 3.43 1.28 -22.51
C ARG A 48 2.48 0.09 -22.35
N PRO A 49 1.20 0.17 -22.76
CA PRO A 49 0.27 -0.96 -22.70
C PRO A 49 0.76 -2.17 -23.50
N VAL A 50 0.59 -3.37 -22.95
CA VAL A 50 0.93 -4.67 -23.55
C VAL A 50 -0.24 -5.61 -23.26
N ALA A 51 -1.25 -5.57 -24.13
CA ALA A 51 -2.55 -6.21 -23.91
C ALA A 51 -2.48 -7.67 -23.47
N PHE A 52 -1.53 -8.46 -24.00
CA PHE A 52 -1.36 -9.85 -23.60
C PHE A 52 -0.88 -10.01 -22.15
N LEU A 53 0.18 -9.29 -21.76
CA LEU A 53 0.73 -9.37 -20.40
C LEU A 53 -0.23 -8.76 -19.39
N ASP A 54 -0.76 -7.58 -19.71
CA ASP A 54 -1.70 -6.85 -18.85
C ASP A 54 -3.01 -7.65 -18.69
N GLY A 55 -3.49 -8.30 -19.76
CA GLY A 55 -4.67 -9.17 -19.71
C GLY A 55 -4.45 -10.43 -18.86
N ILE A 56 -3.30 -11.10 -18.98
CA ILE A 56 -2.98 -12.25 -18.13
C ILE A 56 -2.88 -11.84 -16.66
N GLY A 57 -2.21 -10.72 -16.37
CA GLY A 57 -2.16 -10.16 -15.02
C GLY A 57 -3.56 -9.86 -14.48
N HIS A 58 -4.39 -9.20 -15.28
CA HIS A 58 -5.74 -8.80 -14.91
C HIS A 58 -6.71 -9.98 -14.71
N TYR A 59 -6.67 -11.03 -15.52
CA TYR A 59 -7.70 -12.09 -15.44
C TYR A 59 -7.26 -13.33 -14.68
N PHE A 60 -5.96 -13.62 -14.64
CA PHE A 60 -5.45 -14.85 -14.05
C PHE A 60 -4.73 -14.61 -12.73
N PHE A 61 -3.67 -13.79 -12.73
CA PHE A 61 -2.83 -13.63 -11.55
C PHE A 61 -3.47 -12.77 -10.46
N SER A 62 -4.23 -11.75 -10.81
CA SER A 62 -4.92 -10.87 -9.85
C SER A 62 -6.23 -11.43 -9.30
N LEU A 63 -6.77 -12.52 -9.87
CA LEU A 63 -8.07 -13.07 -9.46
C LEU A 63 -8.15 -13.37 -7.95
N PRO A 64 -7.12 -13.98 -7.31
CA PRO A 64 -7.11 -14.16 -5.86
C PRO A 64 -7.25 -12.84 -5.09
N SER A 65 -6.44 -11.82 -5.41
CA SER A 65 -6.49 -10.50 -4.76
C SER A 65 -7.87 -9.86 -4.91
N LYS A 66 -8.45 -9.91 -6.12
CA LYS A 66 -9.78 -9.35 -6.42
C LYS A 66 -10.90 -10.03 -5.63
N LEU A 67 -10.82 -11.36 -5.46
CA LEU A 67 -11.78 -12.12 -4.67
C LEU A 67 -11.64 -11.83 -3.17
N ILE A 68 -10.40 -11.78 -2.67
CA ILE A 68 -10.12 -11.51 -1.26
C ILE A 68 -10.56 -10.10 -0.88
N LEU A 69 -10.25 -9.10 -1.70
CA LEU A 69 -10.56 -7.70 -1.43
C LEU A 69 -11.93 -7.26 -1.95
N TRP A 70 -12.64 -8.14 -2.67
CA TRP A 70 -13.91 -7.82 -3.33
C TRP A 70 -13.82 -6.49 -4.11
N ASN A 71 -12.78 -6.36 -4.93
CA ASN A 71 -12.59 -5.17 -5.73
C ASN A 71 -11.87 -5.49 -7.05
N TRP A 72 -12.51 -5.16 -8.16
CA TRP A 72 -12.01 -5.43 -9.51
C TRP A 72 -10.91 -4.47 -9.96
N SER A 73 -10.74 -3.34 -9.28
CA SER A 73 -9.71 -2.36 -9.61
C SER A 73 -8.33 -2.72 -9.03
N VAL A 74 -8.28 -3.70 -8.13
CA VAL A 74 -7.03 -4.27 -7.59
C VAL A 74 -6.31 -5.06 -8.67
N ASP A 75 -5.01 -4.81 -8.85
CA ASP A 75 -4.13 -5.46 -9.82
C ASP A 75 -4.78 -5.53 -11.22
N ASN A 76 -5.46 -4.45 -11.61
CA ASN A 76 -6.17 -4.40 -12.89
C ASN A 76 -5.24 -4.04 -14.06
N HIS A 77 -4.02 -3.56 -13.78
CA HIS A 77 -2.98 -3.13 -14.71
C HIS A 77 -3.38 -1.93 -15.61
N ASP A 78 -4.46 -1.25 -15.26
CA ASP A 78 -4.98 -0.10 -16.00
C ASP A 78 -5.32 1.02 -15.00
N ILE A 79 -4.34 1.88 -14.75
CA ILE A 79 -4.40 2.93 -13.73
C ILE A 79 -5.02 4.19 -14.34
N SER A 80 -6.10 4.69 -13.76
CA SER A 80 -6.78 5.90 -14.22
C SER A 80 -5.96 7.17 -13.95
N PRO A 81 -6.19 8.27 -14.71
CA PRO A 81 -5.61 9.57 -14.40
C PRO A 81 -5.95 10.06 -12.98
N GLU A 82 -7.14 9.74 -12.48
CA GLU A 82 -7.61 10.14 -11.15
C GLU A 82 -6.79 9.45 -10.05
N THR A 83 -6.50 8.16 -10.19
CA THR A 83 -5.62 7.43 -9.26
C THR A 83 -4.18 7.96 -9.33
N GLU A 84 -3.68 8.28 -10.52
CA GLU A 84 -2.36 8.89 -10.71
C GLU A 84 -2.27 10.27 -10.04
N GLU A 85 -3.31 11.11 -10.18
CA GLU A 85 -3.41 12.42 -9.56
C GLU A 85 -3.51 12.34 -8.03
N ALA A 86 -4.24 11.36 -7.49
CA ALA A 86 -4.33 11.14 -6.04
C ALA A 86 -2.94 10.85 -5.44
N LEU A 87 -2.16 9.96 -6.07
CA LEU A 87 -0.79 9.68 -5.63
C LEU A 87 0.13 10.90 -5.79
N SER A 88 0.05 11.59 -6.93
CA SER A 88 0.82 12.81 -7.18
C SER A 88 0.57 13.88 -6.11
N SER A 89 -0.71 14.12 -5.79
CA SER A 89 -1.14 15.09 -4.78
C SER A 89 -0.62 14.71 -3.40
N TYR A 90 -0.74 13.44 -3.03
CA TYR A 90 -0.23 12.93 -1.76
C TYR A 90 1.30 13.11 -1.62
N LEU A 91 2.07 12.78 -2.67
CA LEU A 91 3.53 12.92 -2.66
C LEU A 91 3.96 14.38 -2.57
N ALA A 92 3.24 15.28 -3.26
CA ALA A 92 3.48 16.71 -3.19
C ALA A 92 3.14 17.29 -1.81
N ALA A 93 1.99 16.92 -1.23
CA ALA A 93 1.55 17.37 0.08
C ALA A 93 2.51 16.94 1.20
N ASN A 94 3.22 15.83 1.03
CA ASN A 94 4.19 15.30 1.99
C ASN A 94 5.65 15.58 1.64
N ASP A 95 5.92 16.40 0.62
CA ASP A 95 7.25 16.81 0.18
C ASP A 95 8.20 15.61 -0.06
N LEU A 96 7.77 14.70 -0.93
CA LEU A 96 8.49 13.47 -1.31
C LEU A 96 8.99 13.50 -2.76
N PRO A 97 9.81 14.49 -3.18
CA PRO A 97 10.16 14.71 -4.58
C PRO A 97 11.09 13.63 -5.17
N SER A 98 11.83 12.88 -4.35
CA SER A 98 12.80 11.90 -4.85
C SER A 98 12.21 10.50 -5.07
N VAL A 99 10.99 10.26 -4.61
CA VAL A 99 10.26 9.00 -4.79
C VAL A 99 9.94 8.81 -6.27
N LYS A 100 10.40 7.71 -6.85
CA LYS A 100 10.02 7.33 -8.23
C LYS A 100 8.69 6.58 -8.19
N VAL A 101 7.78 6.87 -9.11
CA VAL A 101 6.54 6.12 -9.29
C VAL A 101 6.54 5.44 -10.65
N ARG A 102 6.15 4.16 -10.68
CA ARG A 102 6.04 3.33 -11.87
C ARG A 102 4.65 2.77 -12.00
N LEU A 103 3.86 3.31 -12.92
CA LEU A 103 2.49 2.86 -13.20
C LEU A 103 2.52 1.79 -14.28
N ASN A 104 2.22 0.54 -13.91
CA ASN A 104 2.27 -0.65 -14.76
C ASN A 104 3.56 -0.74 -15.63
N GLN A 105 4.68 -0.23 -15.12
CA GLN A 105 5.93 -0.11 -15.87
C GLN A 105 6.95 -1.16 -15.38
N TYR A 106 7.57 -1.85 -16.34
CA TYR A 106 8.68 -2.75 -16.09
C TYR A 106 9.99 -2.09 -16.52
N ALA A 107 10.82 -1.68 -15.56
CA ALA A 107 12.05 -0.92 -15.80
C ALA A 107 13.26 -1.42 -14.96
N PRO A 108 13.68 -2.69 -15.11
CA PRO A 108 14.69 -3.31 -14.26
C PRO A 108 16.03 -2.55 -14.24
N GLY A 109 16.51 -2.09 -15.41
CA GLY A 109 17.73 -1.29 -15.48
C GLY A 109 17.63 0.07 -14.77
N GLY A 110 16.42 0.62 -14.63
CA GLY A 110 16.14 1.79 -13.80
C GLY A 110 16.28 1.47 -12.32
N GLU A 111 15.67 0.38 -11.87
CA GLU A 111 15.69 -0.06 -10.48
C GLU A 111 17.09 -0.45 -10.00
N TRP A 112 17.86 -1.23 -10.78
CA TRP A 112 19.25 -1.56 -10.46
C TRP A 112 20.14 -0.31 -10.34
N ARG A 113 19.90 0.70 -11.19
CA ARG A 113 20.64 1.95 -11.11
C ARG A 113 20.26 2.75 -9.86
N ARG A 114 18.97 2.80 -9.52
CA ARG A 114 18.49 3.47 -8.31
C ARG A 114 19.00 2.78 -7.05
N LEU A 115 19.04 1.44 -7.02
CA LEU A 115 19.63 0.66 -5.93
C LEU A 115 21.07 1.10 -5.62
N VAL A 116 21.91 1.21 -6.66
CA VAL A 116 23.31 1.64 -6.50
C VAL A 116 23.41 3.10 -6.02
N LYS A 117 22.52 3.96 -6.51
CA LYS A 117 22.55 5.41 -6.25
C LYS A 117 21.93 5.82 -4.92
N ASN A 118 20.98 5.08 -4.38
CA ASN A 118 20.30 5.41 -3.13
C ASN A 118 21.26 5.25 -1.96
N ARG A 119 21.98 6.30 -1.55
CA ARG A 119 22.98 6.20 -0.48
C ARG A 119 22.37 6.32 0.92
N SER A 120 21.13 6.80 1.01
CA SER A 120 20.34 6.83 2.25
C SER A 120 20.07 5.46 2.88
N VAL A 121 20.33 4.38 2.15
CA VAL A 121 20.38 3.02 2.70
C VAL A 121 21.84 2.58 2.73
N ASN A 122 22.31 2.06 3.87
CA ASN A 122 23.69 1.58 4.00
C ASN A 122 24.03 0.51 2.93
N GLY A 123 25.28 0.52 2.44
CA GLY A 123 25.79 -0.42 1.43
C GLY A 123 25.53 -1.90 1.74
N PHE A 124 25.67 -2.32 3.00
CA PHE A 124 25.39 -3.70 3.40
C PHE A 124 23.95 -4.11 3.05
N TRP A 125 22.95 -3.32 3.47
CA TRP A 125 21.54 -3.62 3.22
C TRP A 125 21.16 -3.51 1.74
N ARG A 126 21.75 -2.54 1.01
CA ARG A 126 21.52 -2.38 -0.43
C ARG A 126 22.01 -3.56 -1.24
N TYR A 127 23.23 -4.03 -0.98
CA TYR A 127 23.85 -5.10 -1.77
C TYR A 127 23.52 -6.51 -1.29
N THR A 128 22.76 -6.65 -0.19
CA THR A 128 22.22 -7.93 0.27
C THR A 128 20.71 -7.99 -0.02
N ILE A 129 19.88 -7.52 0.91
CA ILE A 129 18.42 -7.54 0.78
C ILE A 129 17.97 -6.73 -0.43
N GLY A 130 18.52 -5.53 -0.64
CA GLY A 130 18.17 -4.68 -1.78
C GLY A 130 18.48 -5.32 -3.14
N ALA A 131 19.58 -6.06 -3.27
CA ALA A 131 19.92 -6.78 -4.49
C ALA A 131 18.97 -7.97 -4.71
N ILE A 132 18.59 -8.69 -3.64
CA ILE A 132 17.62 -9.78 -3.70
C ILE A 132 16.24 -9.24 -4.13
N THR A 133 15.73 -8.17 -3.50
CA THR A 133 14.43 -7.59 -3.83
C THR A 133 14.39 -7.04 -5.26
N THR A 134 15.46 -6.38 -5.70
CA THR A 134 15.58 -5.87 -7.08
C THR A 134 15.70 -7.00 -8.10
N THR A 135 16.32 -8.12 -7.73
CA THR A 135 16.36 -9.33 -8.56
C THR A 135 14.95 -9.92 -8.69
N PHE A 136 14.20 -10.06 -7.60
CA PHE A 136 12.82 -10.53 -7.65
C PHE A 136 11.93 -9.63 -8.51
N TYR A 137 12.05 -8.30 -8.40
CA TYR A 137 11.38 -7.36 -9.32
C TYR A 137 11.75 -7.65 -10.80
N THR A 138 13.02 -7.99 -11.06
CA THR A 138 13.50 -8.27 -12.41
C THR A 138 12.93 -9.57 -12.97
N ILE A 139 12.90 -10.66 -12.20
CA ILE A 139 12.52 -11.99 -12.70
C ILE A 139 11.03 -12.31 -12.52
N LEU A 140 10.36 -11.67 -11.56
CA LEU A 140 8.92 -11.75 -11.30
C LEU A 140 8.31 -10.36 -11.50
N PRO A 141 8.09 -9.93 -12.76
CA PRO A 141 7.60 -8.58 -13.03
C PRO A 141 6.20 -8.40 -12.46
N GLY A 142 6.04 -7.43 -11.55
CA GLY A 142 4.71 -7.08 -11.01
C GLY A 142 3.70 -6.68 -12.10
N ARG A 143 4.17 -6.28 -13.29
CA ARG A 143 3.33 -6.11 -14.48
C ARG A 143 2.49 -7.36 -14.83
N VAL A 144 2.96 -8.54 -14.45
CA VAL A 144 2.25 -9.81 -14.65
C VAL A 144 1.63 -10.30 -13.34
N PHE A 145 2.36 -10.21 -12.23
CA PHE A 145 1.96 -10.80 -10.95
C PHE A 145 1.17 -9.88 -10.03
N GLY A 146 1.06 -8.59 -10.37
CA GLY A 146 0.46 -7.56 -9.52
C GLY A 146 1.32 -7.25 -8.29
N GLY A 147 0.66 -6.75 -7.26
CA GLY A 147 1.25 -6.40 -5.97
C GLY A 147 1.85 -5.00 -5.98
N ASP A 148 1.01 -4.00 -5.77
CA ASP A 148 1.46 -2.65 -5.46
C ASP A 148 2.46 -2.69 -4.31
N ASN A 149 3.57 -1.95 -4.43
CA ASN A 149 4.58 -1.92 -3.39
C ASN A 149 5.51 -0.72 -3.50
N TYR A 150 5.92 -0.23 -2.33
CA TYR A 150 7.08 0.62 -2.15
C TYR A 150 8.34 -0.20 -1.85
N ASN A 151 9.38 -0.01 -2.68
CA ASN A 151 10.70 -0.55 -2.48
C ASN A 151 11.65 0.49 -1.84
N PRO A 152 12.01 0.37 -0.56
CA PRO A 152 12.87 1.34 0.13
C PRO A 152 14.31 1.35 -0.37
N PHE A 153 14.77 0.28 -1.03
CA PHE A 153 16.15 0.18 -1.53
C PHE A 153 16.34 0.99 -2.81
N THR A 154 15.31 1.12 -3.63
CA THR A 154 15.32 1.92 -4.86
C THR A 154 14.57 3.25 -4.72
N ASN A 155 13.91 3.49 -3.59
CA ASN A 155 13.01 4.63 -3.37
C ASN A 155 11.97 4.73 -4.52
N THR A 156 11.29 3.61 -4.79
CA THR A 156 10.38 3.46 -5.92
C THR A 156 9.05 2.85 -5.45
N ILE A 157 7.94 3.48 -5.81
CA ILE A 157 6.59 2.93 -5.75
C ILE A 157 6.27 2.27 -7.10
N ASN A 158 5.83 1.01 -7.08
CA ASN A 158 5.32 0.29 -8.24
C ASN A 158 3.83 0.09 -8.07
N ILE A 159 3.03 0.57 -9.03
CA ILE A 159 1.56 0.51 -8.99
C ILE A 159 1.04 -0.35 -10.15
N TYR A 160 0.10 -1.24 -9.82
CA TYR A 160 -0.65 -2.11 -10.73
C TYR A 160 -2.16 -2.05 -10.48
N SER A 161 -2.61 -1.47 -9.36
CA SER A 161 -4.02 -1.26 -9.03
C SER A 161 -4.51 0.14 -9.40
N ASP A 162 -5.77 0.21 -9.84
CA ASP A 162 -6.51 1.45 -10.02
C ASP A 162 -7.38 1.75 -8.78
N HIS A 163 -6.72 2.10 -7.68
CA HIS A 163 -7.44 2.44 -6.46
C HIS A 163 -6.68 3.49 -5.66
N THR A 164 -7.29 4.66 -5.48
CA THR A 164 -6.77 5.82 -4.73
C THR A 164 -6.19 5.42 -3.38
N ALA A 165 -6.95 4.69 -2.55
CA ALA A 165 -6.48 4.29 -1.23
C ALA A 165 -5.24 3.36 -1.26
N ILE A 166 -5.08 2.52 -2.29
CA ILE A 166 -3.92 1.61 -2.42
C ILE A 166 -2.68 2.43 -2.81
N VAL A 167 -2.81 3.32 -3.79
CA VAL A 167 -1.66 4.13 -4.21
C VAL A 167 -1.21 5.10 -3.12
N VAL A 168 -2.15 5.68 -2.39
CA VAL A 168 -1.86 6.53 -1.22
C VAL A 168 -1.24 5.70 -0.09
N HIS A 169 -1.67 4.46 0.14
CA HIS A 169 -1.03 3.53 1.10
C HIS A 169 0.45 3.30 0.75
N GLU A 170 0.79 3.08 -0.52
CA GLU A 170 2.20 2.97 -0.95
C GLU A 170 2.98 4.29 -0.75
N GLY A 171 2.32 5.43 -0.95
CA GLY A 171 2.82 6.74 -0.55
C GLY A 171 3.08 6.83 0.95
N GLY A 172 2.21 6.24 1.77
CA GLY A 172 2.37 6.08 3.23
C GLY A 172 3.65 5.35 3.60
N HIS A 173 3.97 4.25 2.92
CA HIS A 173 5.25 3.58 3.09
C HIS A 173 6.44 4.46 2.69
N ALA A 174 6.36 5.19 1.58
CA ALA A 174 7.42 6.09 1.16
C ALA A 174 7.68 7.19 2.20
N LYS A 175 6.61 7.82 2.71
CA LYS A 175 6.63 8.82 3.78
C LYS A 175 7.21 8.27 5.08
N ASP A 176 6.81 7.08 5.48
CA ASP A 176 7.32 6.40 6.67
C ASP A 176 8.84 6.19 6.56
N PHE A 177 9.30 5.63 5.44
CA PHE A 177 10.72 5.40 5.21
C PHE A 177 11.55 6.67 5.07
N ALA A 178 10.98 7.75 4.52
CA ALA A 178 11.68 9.03 4.40
C ALA A 178 12.13 9.54 5.78
N GLN A 179 11.29 9.37 6.80
CA GLN A 179 11.54 9.83 8.18
C GLN A 179 12.52 8.94 8.98
N ARG A 180 12.98 7.80 8.44
CA ARG A 180 13.83 6.88 9.19
C ARG A 180 15.32 7.19 8.98
N GLU A 181 16.06 7.31 10.07
CA GLU A 181 17.53 7.45 10.06
C GLU A 181 18.20 6.16 9.52
N TYR A 182 17.78 5.00 10.04
CA TYR A 182 18.35 3.70 9.67
C TYR A 182 17.44 2.92 8.72
N LYS A 183 17.17 3.47 7.52
CA LYS A 183 16.26 2.88 6.52
C LYS A 183 16.52 1.40 6.22
N GLY A 184 17.79 1.00 6.11
CA GLY A 184 18.15 -0.39 5.83
C GLY A 184 17.84 -1.37 6.97
N VAL A 185 18.04 -0.96 8.22
CA VAL A 185 17.67 -1.76 9.40
C VAL A 185 16.15 -1.86 9.51
N TYR A 186 15.46 -0.74 9.29
CA TYR A 186 14.00 -0.69 9.28
C TYR A 186 13.38 -1.56 8.17
N ALA A 187 13.99 -1.60 6.98
CA ALA A 187 13.62 -2.52 5.91
C ALA A 187 13.88 -3.98 6.30
N ALA A 188 15.04 -4.29 6.88
CA ALA A 188 15.41 -5.64 7.29
C ALA A 188 14.51 -6.18 8.43
N ALA A 189 13.99 -5.30 9.27
CA ALA A 189 13.07 -5.67 10.34
C ALA A 189 11.77 -6.31 9.81
N ARG A 190 11.42 -6.16 8.52
CA ARG A 190 10.34 -6.93 7.87
C ARG A 190 10.52 -8.46 7.95
N MET A 191 11.74 -8.95 8.18
CA MET A 191 12.00 -10.38 8.37
C MET A 191 11.68 -10.87 9.79
N ILE A 192 11.45 -9.96 10.73
CA ILE A 192 11.04 -10.29 12.10
C ILE A 192 9.54 -10.54 12.08
N PRO A 193 9.06 -11.72 12.54
CA PRO A 193 7.63 -12.03 12.54
C PRO A 193 6.80 -10.91 13.17
N LEU A 194 5.67 -10.60 12.55
CA LEU A 194 4.71 -9.56 12.96
C LEU A 194 5.19 -8.11 12.80
N PHE A 195 6.47 -7.85 12.56
CA PHE A 195 6.96 -6.49 12.32
C PHE A 195 6.38 -5.86 11.05
N PRO A 196 6.17 -6.58 9.93
CA PRO A 196 5.47 -6.03 8.77
C PRO A 196 4.11 -5.44 9.12
N LEU A 197 3.34 -6.06 10.03
CA LEU A 197 2.02 -5.56 10.45
C LEU A 197 2.09 -4.15 11.03
N TYR A 198 3.16 -3.82 11.76
CA TYR A 198 3.37 -2.47 12.26
C TYR A 198 3.54 -1.46 11.12
N GLN A 199 4.31 -1.80 10.09
CA GLN A 199 4.53 -0.94 8.93
C GLN A 199 3.27 -0.79 8.08
N GLU A 200 2.53 -1.88 7.88
CA GLU A 200 1.24 -1.86 7.18
C GLU A 200 0.21 -1.02 7.94
N ALA A 201 0.21 -1.06 9.27
CA ALA A 201 -0.69 -0.24 10.10
C ALA A 201 -0.34 1.26 9.98
N ILE A 202 0.95 1.61 9.92
CA ILE A 202 1.38 3.00 9.68
C ILE A 202 0.86 3.48 8.32
N ALA A 203 1.13 2.73 7.25
CA ALA A 203 0.71 3.13 5.90
C ALA A 203 -0.82 3.20 5.75
N THR A 204 -1.55 2.24 6.34
CA THR A 204 -3.02 2.24 6.36
C THR A 204 -3.56 3.45 7.12
N GLY A 205 -3.00 3.72 8.31
CA GLY A 205 -3.40 4.84 9.13
C GLY A 205 -3.09 6.19 8.47
N ASP A 206 -1.96 6.30 7.77
CA ASP A 206 -1.57 7.50 7.04
C ASP A 206 -2.51 7.75 5.86
N ALA A 207 -2.82 6.73 5.04
CA ALA A 207 -3.74 6.88 3.91
C ALA A 207 -5.14 7.33 4.34
N ILE A 208 -5.71 6.70 5.37
CA ILE A 208 -7.03 7.08 5.89
C ILE A 208 -6.98 8.44 6.58
N GLY A 209 -5.88 8.74 7.28
CA GLY A 209 -5.66 10.03 7.93
C GLY A 209 -5.57 11.18 6.92
N TYR A 210 -4.93 10.93 5.77
CA TYR A 210 -4.83 11.89 4.66
C TYR A 210 -6.20 12.19 4.06
N ASP A 211 -6.99 11.16 3.70
CA ASP A 211 -8.35 11.36 3.17
C ASP A 211 -9.23 12.17 4.12
N ARG A 212 -9.09 11.94 5.43
CA ARG A 212 -9.81 12.71 6.45
C ARG A 212 -9.32 14.15 6.55
N ALA A 213 -8.02 14.40 6.46
CA ALA A 213 -7.44 15.74 6.52
C ALA A 213 -7.79 16.59 5.28
N GLU A 214 -7.91 15.94 4.12
CA GLU A 214 -8.35 16.55 2.87
C GLU A 214 -9.89 16.68 2.76
N GLU A 215 -10.64 16.33 3.81
CA GLU A 215 -12.11 16.36 3.84
C GLU A 215 -12.76 15.54 2.71
N GLN A 216 -12.21 14.35 2.43
CA GLN A 216 -12.65 13.44 1.36
C GLN A 216 -13.39 12.21 1.92
N PRO A 217 -14.62 12.35 2.45
CA PRO A 217 -15.33 11.25 3.12
C PRO A 217 -15.62 10.07 2.18
N ALA A 218 -15.75 10.33 0.87
CA ALA A 218 -15.95 9.27 -0.12
C ALA A 218 -14.69 8.40 -0.27
N GLU A 219 -13.51 9.01 -0.32
CA GLU A 219 -12.23 8.31 -0.39
C GLU A 219 -11.93 7.60 0.93
N GLU A 220 -12.17 8.25 2.07
CA GLU A 220 -12.03 7.65 3.40
C GLU A 220 -12.87 6.36 3.53
N LYS A 221 -14.11 6.38 3.04
CA LYS A 221 -15.00 5.20 2.99
C LYS A 221 -14.46 4.09 2.08
N LYS A 222 -13.86 4.44 0.93
CA LYS A 222 -13.23 3.46 0.03
C LYS A 222 -11.98 2.85 0.68
N ALA A 223 -11.15 3.67 1.31
CA ALA A 223 -9.96 3.25 2.04
C ALA A 223 -10.31 2.23 3.13
N TYR A 224 -11.30 2.52 3.97
CA TYR A 224 -11.79 1.55 4.97
C TYR A 224 -12.23 0.22 4.36
N LYS A 225 -12.91 0.23 3.21
CA LYS A 225 -13.45 -0.98 2.57
C LYS A 225 -12.39 -1.85 1.89
N VAL A 226 -11.20 -1.30 1.59
CA VAL A 226 -10.12 -2.03 0.90
C VAL A 226 -8.93 -2.29 1.80
N LEU A 227 -8.46 -1.30 2.56
CA LEU A 227 -7.25 -1.42 3.36
C LEU A 227 -7.44 -2.30 4.60
N TYR A 228 -8.64 -2.31 5.22
CA TYR A 228 -8.90 -3.20 6.37
C TYR A 228 -8.94 -4.68 6.00
N PRO A 229 -9.65 -5.12 4.94
CA PRO A 229 -9.53 -6.50 4.50
C PRO A 229 -8.11 -6.85 4.05
N ALA A 230 -7.40 -5.95 3.36
CA ALA A 230 -5.99 -6.16 3.00
C ALA A 230 -5.10 -6.35 4.24
N TYR A 231 -5.25 -5.50 5.26
CA TYR A 231 -4.54 -5.64 6.53
C TYR A 231 -4.84 -6.97 7.24
N GLY A 232 -6.10 -7.42 7.18
CA GLY A 232 -6.50 -8.75 7.64
C GLY A 232 -5.74 -9.89 6.95
N THR A 233 -5.46 -9.76 5.64
CA THR A 233 -4.64 -10.76 4.92
C THR A 233 -3.20 -10.79 5.40
N TYR A 234 -2.61 -9.64 5.77
CA TYR A 234 -1.25 -9.59 6.30
C TYR A 234 -1.13 -10.30 7.65
N ILE A 235 -2.08 -10.05 8.58
CA ILE A 235 -2.11 -10.73 9.89
C ILE A 235 -2.09 -12.25 9.72
N ILE A 236 -2.88 -12.73 8.76
CA ILE A 236 -3.08 -14.15 8.52
C ILE A 236 -1.91 -14.73 7.74
N GLY A 237 -1.34 -13.99 6.80
CA GLY A 237 -0.11 -14.33 6.10
C GLY A 237 1.03 -14.59 7.07
N GLU A 238 1.25 -13.70 8.04
CA GLU A 238 2.25 -13.87 9.11
C GLU A 238 1.98 -15.13 9.93
N GLY A 239 0.72 -15.35 10.35
CA GLY A 239 0.33 -16.55 11.10
C GLY A 239 0.52 -17.86 10.31
N LEU A 240 0.17 -17.86 9.02
CA LEU A 240 0.38 -18.98 8.11
C LEU A 240 1.87 -19.24 7.87
N GLY A 241 2.67 -18.18 7.73
CA GLY A 241 4.12 -18.27 7.62
C GLY A 241 4.73 -19.01 8.80
N ILE A 242 4.37 -18.62 10.02
CA ILE A 242 4.81 -19.29 11.25
C ILE A 242 4.32 -20.75 11.28
N ALA A 243 3.04 -20.99 10.98
CA ALA A 243 2.48 -22.35 10.98
C ALA A 243 3.17 -23.27 9.96
N SER A 244 3.54 -22.72 8.80
CA SER A 244 4.17 -23.46 7.72
C SER A 244 5.58 -23.99 8.06
N TRP A 245 6.24 -23.44 9.08
CA TRP A 245 7.49 -23.99 9.61
C TRP A 245 7.30 -25.33 10.32
N PHE A 246 6.11 -25.58 10.86
CA PHE A 246 5.78 -26.81 11.59
C PHE A 246 5.03 -27.81 10.73
N THR A 247 4.29 -27.35 9.72
CA THR A 247 3.52 -28.23 8.83
C THR A 247 3.37 -27.58 7.46
N PRO A 248 3.84 -28.21 6.37
CA PRO A 248 3.61 -27.69 5.03
C PRO A 248 2.11 -27.51 4.75
N ILE A 249 1.71 -26.28 4.43
CA ILE A 249 0.32 -25.96 4.07
C ILE A 249 0.28 -25.77 2.55
N SER A 250 -0.56 -26.53 1.86
CA SER A 250 -0.69 -26.41 0.39
C SER A 250 -1.31 -25.07 -0.01
N TYR A 251 -0.95 -24.56 -1.19
CA TYR A 251 -1.43 -23.28 -1.70
C TYR A 251 -2.97 -23.14 -1.72
N PRO A 252 -3.76 -24.13 -2.18
CA PRO A 252 -5.23 -24.02 -2.14
C PRO A 252 -5.79 -23.86 -0.72
N VAL A 253 -5.17 -24.51 0.26
CA VAL A 253 -5.57 -24.37 1.67
C VAL A 253 -5.21 -22.99 2.19
N GLN A 254 -4.01 -22.48 1.89
CA GLN A 254 -3.61 -21.12 2.25
C GLN A 254 -4.58 -20.08 1.67
N LEU A 255 -4.94 -20.20 0.39
CA LEU A 255 -5.90 -19.31 -0.26
C LEU A 255 -7.28 -19.36 0.40
N GLY A 256 -7.78 -20.57 0.72
CA GLY A 256 -9.05 -20.73 1.44
C GLY A 256 -9.03 -20.08 2.82
N ILE A 257 -7.91 -20.18 3.55
CA ILE A 257 -7.73 -19.53 4.85
C ILE A 257 -7.69 -18.01 4.69
N GLN A 258 -6.96 -17.47 3.71
CA GLN A 258 -6.90 -16.02 3.47
C GLN A 258 -8.28 -15.45 3.11
N LEU A 259 -9.04 -16.13 2.24
CA LEU A 259 -10.41 -15.73 1.89
C LEU A 259 -11.32 -15.68 3.12
N ALA A 260 -11.30 -16.71 3.97
CA ALA A 260 -12.09 -16.74 5.19
C ALA A 260 -11.67 -15.65 6.18
N ALA A 261 -10.36 -15.39 6.26
CA ALA A 261 -9.81 -14.47 7.24
C ALA A 261 -9.82 -13.00 6.82
N ALA A 262 -10.09 -12.70 5.54
CA ALA A 262 -10.42 -11.35 5.09
C ALA A 262 -11.83 -10.92 5.55
N ILE A 263 -12.73 -11.86 5.88
CA ILE A 263 -14.12 -11.56 6.29
C ILE A 263 -14.18 -10.61 7.50
N PRO A 264 -13.47 -10.85 8.63
CA PRO A 264 -13.41 -9.88 9.72
C PRO A 264 -12.94 -8.49 9.29
N GLY A 265 -11.92 -8.41 8.42
CA GLY A 265 -11.43 -7.14 7.89
C GLY A 265 -12.50 -6.40 7.07
N HIS A 266 -13.25 -7.12 6.22
CA HIS A 266 -14.42 -6.58 5.51
C HIS A 266 -15.49 -6.06 6.47
N ILE A 267 -15.81 -6.81 7.53
CA ILE A 267 -16.83 -6.41 8.52
C ILE A 267 -16.40 -5.12 9.22
N VAL A 268 -15.18 -5.07 9.76
CA VAL A 268 -14.67 -3.89 10.48
C VAL A 268 -14.56 -2.70 9.53
N GLY A 269 -14.02 -2.88 8.32
CA GLY A 269 -13.92 -1.84 7.30
C GLY A 269 -15.28 -1.25 6.93
N ARG A 270 -16.30 -2.09 6.78
CA ARG A 270 -17.67 -1.62 6.52
C ARG A 270 -18.29 -0.88 7.68
N ILE A 271 -18.08 -1.33 8.92
CA ILE A 271 -18.54 -0.61 10.11
C ILE A 271 -17.87 0.77 10.18
N LYS A 272 -16.55 0.84 9.97
CA LYS A 272 -15.82 2.12 9.98
C LYS A 272 -16.31 3.05 8.88
N ALA A 273 -16.42 2.56 7.65
CA ALA A 273 -16.96 3.33 6.53
C ALA A 273 -18.39 3.86 6.79
N ALA A 274 -19.24 3.09 7.47
CA ALA A 274 -20.60 3.53 7.81
C ALA A 274 -20.63 4.66 8.85
N ASN A 275 -19.57 4.81 9.65
CA ASN A 275 -19.45 5.86 10.67
C ASN A 275 -18.67 7.09 10.19
N VAL A 276 -18.25 7.14 8.93
CA VAL A 276 -17.66 8.36 8.35
C VAL A 276 -18.79 9.35 8.08
N GLU A 277 -18.74 10.49 8.76
CA GLU A 277 -19.69 11.59 8.61
C GLU A 277 -19.58 12.20 7.22
N GLU A 278 -20.73 12.43 6.57
CA GLU A 278 -20.78 13.17 5.31
C GLU A 278 -21.14 14.63 5.57
N PRO A 279 -20.54 15.59 4.85
CA PRO A 279 -20.98 16.97 4.88
C PRO A 279 -22.48 17.04 4.58
N GLN A 280 -23.24 17.71 5.47
CA GLN A 280 -24.65 17.97 5.22
C GLN A 280 -24.77 18.80 3.93
N PRO A 281 -25.61 18.39 2.95
CA PRO A 281 -25.87 19.25 1.80
C PRO A 281 -26.41 20.60 2.30
N PRO A 282 -26.02 21.73 1.68
CA PRO A 282 -26.52 23.03 2.09
C PRO A 282 -28.04 23.01 2.07
N LEU A 283 -28.66 23.44 3.18
CA LEU A 283 -30.11 23.60 3.27
C LEU A 283 -30.57 24.42 2.06
N ALA A 284 -31.49 23.85 1.26
CA ALA A 284 -32.07 24.57 0.14
C ALA A 284 -32.57 25.93 0.64
N PRO A 285 -32.29 27.05 -0.07
CA PRO A 285 -32.75 28.35 0.36
C PRO A 285 -34.26 28.28 0.57
N ALA A 286 -34.69 28.66 1.78
CA ALA A 286 -36.10 28.72 2.10
C ALA A 286 -36.80 29.52 1.00
N VAL A 287 -37.68 28.86 0.24
CA VAL A 287 -38.51 29.52 -0.74
C VAL A 287 -39.34 30.52 0.06
N ALA A 288 -38.93 31.79 0.03
CA ALA A 288 -39.67 32.85 0.66
C ALA A 288 -41.05 32.87 0.00
N GLY A 289 -42.05 32.40 0.75
CA GLY A 289 -43.43 32.41 0.32
C GLY A 289 -43.81 33.84 0.00
N VAL A 290 -44.11 34.09 -1.27
CA VAL A 290 -44.76 35.31 -1.72
C VAL A 290 -46.15 35.31 -1.07
N GLN A 291 -46.34 36.17 -0.08
CA GLN A 291 -47.66 36.59 0.40
C GLN A 291 -48.09 37.85 -0.33
#